data_AF-S0FA71-F1
#
_entry.id   AF-S0FA71-F1
#
_cell.length_a   1.000
_cell.length_b   1.000
_cell.length_c   1.000
_cell.angle_alpha   90.00
_cell.angle_beta   90.00
_cell.angle_gamma   90.00
#
_symmetry.space_group_name_H-M   'P 1'
#
loop_
_entity.id
_entity.type
_entity.pdbx_description
1 polymer ?
#
loop_
_entity_poly.entity_id
_entity_poly.type
_entity_poly.pdbx_seq_one_letter_code
_entity_poly.pdbx_strand_id
1 'polypeptide(L)'
;MYQNQQEYFNLFKTTLAKLITNDYILLDLPYFTNVGDILIWQSTLDILETLPYKCLYSCSKESYIKPSLPADAIIIFMGGGNFGDLWKSHQVFRHRVLTDFPNNRILQLPQSVWFKSKEDIKQDAAIFSKHIGDITICLREQQSYDLIKSNYKSVNVLLLPDLVLSFDVNKYIKKYNIHIQEKKETVFIKRQDIEKKDNNSSLYMTNVEIADWPCMQKKTVPTRVIEIIIRIIHL
;
A
#
# COMPACT_ATOMS: atom_id res chain seq x y z
N MET A 1 -7.58 21.55 4.95
CA MET A 1 -7.08 20.57 5.93
C MET A 1 -8.31 19.87 6.50
N TYR A 2 -8.51 18.60 6.20
CA TYR A 2 -9.74 17.87 6.59
C TYR A 2 -9.75 17.61 8.10
N GLN A 3 -10.90 17.77 8.74
CA GLN A 3 -11.04 17.81 10.20
C GLN A 3 -11.46 16.47 10.82
N ASN A 4 -11.93 15.50 10.02
CA ASN A 4 -12.34 14.18 10.51
C ASN A 4 -12.23 13.09 9.43
N GLN A 5 -12.27 11.83 9.86
CA GLN A 5 -12.17 10.63 9.01
C GLN A 5 -13.24 10.59 7.90
N GLN A 6 -14.47 11.05 8.16
CA GLN A 6 -15.56 11.01 7.18
C GLN A 6 -15.30 11.94 5.99
N GLU A 7 -14.66 13.08 6.22
CA GLU A 7 -14.23 13.97 5.14
C GLU A 7 -13.19 13.31 4.23
N TYR A 8 -12.20 12.60 4.80
CA TYR A 8 -11.25 11.81 4.03
C TYR A 8 -11.95 10.70 3.23
N PHE A 9 -12.90 9.99 3.86
CA PHE A 9 -13.68 8.97 3.18
C PHE A 9 -14.45 9.55 1.98
N ASN A 10 -15.12 10.69 2.16
CA ASN A 10 -15.88 11.36 1.11
C ASN A 10 -14.97 11.91 -0.01
N LEU A 11 -13.79 12.43 0.33
CA LEU A 11 -12.77 12.83 -0.63
C LEU A 11 -12.37 11.65 -1.52
N PHE A 12 -11.99 10.52 -0.92
CA PHE A 12 -11.58 9.34 -1.67
C PHE A 12 -12.73 8.78 -2.49
N LYS A 13 -13.91 8.61 -1.91
CA LYS A 13 -15.10 8.15 -2.64
C LYS A 13 -15.36 8.99 -3.88
N THR A 14 -15.40 10.31 -3.73
CA THR A 14 -15.68 11.23 -4.85
C THR A 14 -14.57 11.24 -5.89
N THR A 15 -13.31 11.14 -5.46
CA THR A 15 -12.16 11.16 -6.35
C THR A 15 -12.04 9.85 -7.12
N LEU A 16 -12.09 8.71 -6.41
CA LEU A 16 -11.96 7.39 -7.01
C LEU A 16 -13.17 7.03 -7.88
N ALA A 17 -14.38 7.51 -7.58
CA ALA A 17 -15.53 7.34 -8.47
C ALA A 17 -15.34 7.97 -9.87
N LYS A 18 -14.49 8.98 -10.00
CA LYS A 18 -14.14 9.60 -11.30
C LYS A 18 -13.05 8.83 -12.04
N LEU A 19 -12.19 8.12 -11.31
CA LEU A 19 -11.02 7.42 -11.86
C LEU A 19 -11.36 5.97 -12.20
N ILE A 20 -12.16 5.32 -11.36
CA ILE A 20 -12.59 3.93 -11.48
C ILE A 20 -13.97 3.94 -12.13
N THR A 21 -14.01 3.68 -13.44
CA THR A 21 -15.20 3.78 -14.29
C THR A 21 -15.62 2.45 -14.91
N ASN A 22 -14.90 1.37 -14.59
CA ASN A 22 -15.06 0.04 -15.14
C ASN A 22 -14.68 -0.99 -14.06
N ASP A 23 -14.97 -2.26 -14.33
CA ASP A 23 -14.46 -3.38 -13.54
C ASP A 23 -12.92 -3.34 -13.45
N TYR A 24 -12.37 -3.85 -12.36
CA TYR A 24 -10.98 -3.61 -12.01
C TYR A 24 -10.29 -4.86 -11.47
N ILE A 25 -8.97 -4.79 -11.41
CA ILE A 25 -8.14 -5.71 -10.63
C ILE A 25 -7.37 -4.96 -9.55
N LEU A 26 -7.14 -5.61 -8.42
CA LEU A 26 -6.47 -5.00 -7.27
C LEU A 26 -5.16 -5.74 -6.97
N LEU A 27 -4.04 -5.08 -7.23
CA LEU A 27 -2.72 -5.67 -7.22
C LEU A 27 -1.85 -5.14 -6.09
N ASP A 28 -0.81 -5.93 -5.79
CA ASP A 28 0.21 -5.66 -4.78
C ASP A 28 -0.36 -5.69 -3.35
N LEU A 29 -1.27 -6.65 -3.12
CA LEU A 29 -1.89 -6.83 -1.81
C LEU A 29 -0.85 -7.15 -0.73
N PRO A 30 -0.98 -6.55 0.47
CA PRO A 30 0.05 -6.61 1.50
C PRO A 30 -0.06 -7.88 2.36
N TYR A 31 0.23 -9.04 1.77
CA TYR A 31 0.26 -10.33 2.49
C TYR A 31 1.54 -10.49 3.33
N PHE A 32 1.83 -9.50 4.17
CA PHE A 32 2.99 -9.44 5.06
C PHE A 32 2.65 -8.73 6.37
N THR A 33 3.61 -8.65 7.30
CA THR A 33 3.33 -8.36 8.71
C THR A 33 3.16 -6.87 9.06
N ASN A 34 3.20 -5.97 8.07
CA ASN A 34 3.03 -4.54 8.32
C ASN A 34 1.55 -4.21 8.50
N VAL A 35 1.14 -3.90 9.73
CA VAL A 35 -0.26 -3.58 10.06
C VAL A 35 -0.74 -2.31 9.36
N GLY A 36 0.15 -1.34 9.14
CA GLY A 36 -0.17 -0.10 8.42
C GLY A 36 -0.70 -0.39 7.02
N ASP A 37 -0.02 -1.26 6.27
CA ASP A 37 -0.44 -1.61 4.90
C ASP A 37 -1.76 -2.41 4.89
N ILE A 38 -2.02 -3.23 5.92
CA ILE A 38 -3.31 -3.91 6.10
C ILE A 38 -4.44 -2.89 6.30
N LEU A 39 -4.22 -1.82 7.07
CA LEU A 39 -5.22 -0.78 7.26
C LEU A 39 -5.45 0.03 5.97
N ILE A 40 -4.40 0.31 5.21
CA ILE A 40 -4.52 0.92 3.87
C ILE A 40 -5.34 0.02 2.94
N TRP A 41 -5.10 -1.30 2.98
CA TRP A 41 -5.89 -2.26 2.21
C TRP A 41 -7.35 -2.28 2.64
N GLN A 42 -7.65 -2.30 3.94
CA GLN A 42 -9.03 -2.30 4.40
C GLN A 42 -9.76 -0.99 4.06
N SER A 43 -9.09 0.17 4.18
CA SER A 43 -9.62 1.45 3.69
C SER A 43 -9.89 1.44 2.18
N THR A 44 -9.04 0.77 1.40
CA THR A 44 -9.22 0.63 -0.05
C THR A 44 -10.49 -0.16 -0.33
N LEU A 45 -10.68 -1.31 0.31
CA LEU A 45 -11.87 -2.14 0.16
C LEU A 45 -13.13 -1.37 0.57
N ASP A 46 -13.09 -0.63 1.68
CA ASP A 46 -14.22 0.16 2.16
C ASP A 46 -14.68 1.23 1.15
N ILE A 47 -13.74 1.86 0.42
CA ILE A 47 -14.08 2.82 -0.64
C ILE A 47 -14.58 2.10 -1.89
N LEU A 48 -13.90 1.04 -2.32
CA LEU A 48 -14.25 0.28 -3.51
C LEU A 48 -15.64 -0.37 -3.41
N GLU A 49 -16.05 -0.81 -2.22
CA GLU A 49 -17.39 -1.35 -1.94
C GLU A 49 -18.50 -0.31 -2.22
N THR A 50 -18.18 0.98 -2.19
CA THR A 50 -19.15 2.04 -2.52
C THR A 50 -19.32 2.29 -4.01
N LEU A 51 -18.48 1.69 -4.85
CA LEU A 51 -18.49 1.85 -6.30
C LEU A 51 -19.23 0.68 -6.97
N PRO A 52 -19.90 0.91 -8.10
CA PRO A 52 -20.73 -0.11 -8.74
C PRO A 52 -19.94 -1.13 -9.59
N TYR A 53 -18.62 -1.22 -9.42
CA TYR A 53 -17.71 -2.01 -10.26
C TYR A 53 -17.17 -3.24 -9.53
N LYS A 54 -16.91 -4.31 -10.27
CA LYS A 54 -16.48 -5.59 -9.73
C LYS A 54 -14.96 -5.70 -9.74
N CYS A 55 -14.42 -6.32 -8.68
CA CYS A 55 -13.05 -6.78 -8.65
C CYS A 55 -12.97 -8.14 -9.38
N LEU A 56 -12.31 -8.18 -10.54
CA LEU A 56 -12.16 -9.38 -11.38
C LEU A 56 -11.01 -10.28 -10.92
N TYR A 57 -9.99 -9.69 -10.28
CA TYR A 57 -8.79 -10.39 -9.84
C TYR A 57 -8.08 -9.58 -8.76
N SER A 58 -7.48 -10.25 -7.79
CA SER A 58 -6.61 -9.61 -6.81
C SER A 58 -5.50 -10.53 -6.33
N CYS A 59 -4.31 -9.98 -6.11
CA CYS A 59 -3.15 -10.76 -5.69
C CYS A 59 -2.04 -9.89 -5.08
N SER A 60 -1.08 -10.55 -4.42
CA SER A 60 0.21 -9.95 -4.08
C SER A 60 1.21 -10.15 -5.23
N LYS A 61 2.40 -9.57 -5.11
CA LYS A 61 3.49 -9.79 -6.07
C LYS A 61 3.94 -11.26 -6.14
N GLU A 62 3.82 -12.01 -5.04
CA GLU A 62 4.23 -13.42 -4.96
C GLU A 62 3.24 -14.37 -5.65
N SER A 63 1.94 -14.07 -5.58
CA SER A 63 0.89 -14.93 -6.13
C SER A 63 0.41 -14.50 -7.51
N TYR A 64 1.03 -13.48 -8.11
CA TYR A 64 0.62 -12.95 -9.40
C TYR A 64 0.82 -13.96 -10.54
N ILE A 65 -0.30 -14.32 -11.16
CA ILE A 65 -0.38 -15.08 -12.40
C ILE A 65 -1.19 -14.21 -13.35
N LYS A 66 -0.63 -13.87 -14.52
CA LYS A 66 -1.26 -12.96 -15.49
C LYS A 66 -2.69 -13.40 -15.82
N PRO A 67 -3.73 -12.67 -15.38
CA PRO A 67 -5.10 -12.99 -15.74
C PRO A 67 -5.43 -12.56 -17.18
N SER A 68 -6.46 -13.15 -17.77
CA SER A 68 -7.11 -12.58 -18.95
C SER A 68 -8.03 -11.45 -18.51
N LEU A 69 -7.85 -10.24 -19.06
CA LEU A 69 -8.62 -9.06 -18.67
C LEU A 69 -9.38 -8.45 -19.86
N PRO A 70 -10.58 -7.90 -19.64
CA PRO A 70 -11.20 -6.98 -20.58
C PRO A 70 -10.27 -5.81 -20.91
N ALA A 71 -10.36 -5.30 -22.14
CA ALA A 71 -9.50 -4.19 -22.59
C ALA A 71 -9.74 -2.89 -21.82
N ASP A 72 -10.94 -2.72 -21.28
CA ASP A 72 -11.38 -1.56 -20.50
C ASP A 72 -11.25 -1.74 -18.98
N ALA A 73 -10.80 -2.92 -18.52
CA ALA A 73 -10.59 -3.16 -17.10
C ALA A 73 -9.47 -2.29 -16.54
N ILE A 74 -9.67 -1.79 -15.32
CA ILE A 74 -8.73 -0.87 -14.66
C ILE A 74 -7.80 -1.67 -13.74
N ILE A 75 -6.51 -1.39 -13.83
CA ILE A 75 -5.50 -2.01 -12.97
C ILE A 75 -5.24 -1.06 -11.81
N ILE A 76 -5.55 -1.50 -10.59
CA ILE A 76 -5.37 -0.71 -9.39
C ILE A 76 -4.20 -1.28 -8.59
N PHE A 77 -3.19 -0.46 -8.31
CA PHE A 77 -2.15 -0.79 -7.34
C PHE A 77 -2.48 -0.22 -5.97
N MET A 78 -2.24 -1.03 -4.94
CA MET A 78 -2.32 -0.63 -3.54
C MET A 78 -1.51 0.63 -3.21
N GLY A 79 -2.00 1.40 -2.23
CA GLY A 79 -1.28 2.52 -1.62
C GLY A 79 -0.14 2.05 -0.69
N GLY A 80 0.57 2.98 -0.07
CA GLY A 80 1.63 2.66 0.91
C GLY A 80 2.97 3.34 0.65
N GLY A 81 4.07 2.63 0.90
CA GLY A 81 5.44 3.16 0.78
C GLY A 81 6.40 2.23 0.03
N ASN A 82 5.94 1.59 -1.04
CA ASN A 82 6.71 0.58 -1.77
C ASN A 82 7.14 0.99 -3.19
N PHE A 83 6.95 2.25 -3.56
CA PHE A 83 7.36 2.77 -4.85
C PHE A 83 8.80 3.26 -4.81
N GLY A 84 9.68 2.53 -5.50
CA GLY A 84 11.02 2.96 -5.84
C GLY A 84 12.07 1.88 -5.56
N ASP A 85 13.29 2.30 -5.24
CA ASP A 85 14.44 1.39 -5.20
C ASP A 85 14.71 0.75 -3.83
N LEU A 86 14.03 1.22 -2.78
CA LEU A 86 14.12 0.63 -1.45
C LEU A 86 13.45 -0.74 -1.39
N TRP A 87 12.26 -0.86 -2.00
CA TRP A 87 11.42 -2.06 -2.01
C TRP A 87 11.36 -2.69 -3.40
N LYS A 88 12.53 -3.01 -3.97
CA LYS A 88 12.72 -3.40 -5.38
C LYS A 88 11.75 -4.44 -5.92
N SER A 89 11.36 -5.45 -5.14
CA SER A 89 10.45 -6.50 -5.60
C SER A 89 9.07 -5.96 -5.98
N HIS A 90 8.58 -4.92 -5.30
CA HIS A 90 7.31 -4.26 -5.64
C HIS A 90 7.45 -3.48 -6.94
N GLN A 91 8.59 -2.83 -7.15
CA GLN A 91 8.86 -2.10 -8.39
C GLN A 91 8.99 -3.02 -9.61
N VAL A 92 9.71 -4.15 -9.46
CA VAL A 92 9.80 -5.19 -10.49
C VAL A 92 8.41 -5.74 -10.84
N PHE A 93 7.58 -5.99 -9.83
CA PHE A 93 6.21 -6.43 -10.05
C PHE A 93 5.39 -5.40 -10.84
N ARG A 94 5.48 -4.12 -10.48
CA ARG A 94 4.82 -3.02 -11.19
C ARG A 94 5.27 -2.96 -12.67
N HIS A 95 6.57 -3.09 -12.95
CA HIS A 95 7.09 -3.14 -14.32
C HIS A 95 6.58 -4.34 -15.11
N ARG A 96 6.47 -5.50 -14.47
CA ARG A 96 5.91 -6.71 -15.11
C ARG A 96 4.46 -6.46 -15.54
N VAL A 97 3.65 -5.85 -14.69
CA VAL A 97 2.24 -5.54 -14.99
C VAL A 97 2.11 -4.53 -16.13
N LEU A 98 2.96 -3.48 -16.16
CA LEU A 98 3.01 -2.52 -17.28
C LEU A 98 3.28 -3.23 -18.62
N THR A 99 4.14 -4.25 -18.60
CA THR A 99 4.46 -5.05 -19.79
C THR A 99 3.33 -6.02 -20.15
N ASP A 100 2.69 -6.62 -19.14
CA ASP A 100 1.63 -7.60 -19.35
C ASP A 100 0.34 -6.99 -19.93
N PHE A 101 0.06 -5.72 -19.57
CA PHE A 101 -1.19 -5.03 -19.89
C PHE A 101 -0.95 -3.62 -20.46
N PRO A 102 -0.28 -3.47 -21.61
CA PRO A 102 0.21 -2.19 -22.09
C PRO A 102 -0.87 -1.14 -22.37
N ASN A 103 -2.12 -1.55 -22.58
CA ASN A 103 -3.22 -0.67 -22.96
C ASN A 103 -4.19 -0.36 -21.79
N ASN A 104 -4.21 -1.18 -20.75
CA ASN A 104 -5.16 -1.01 -19.66
C ASN A 104 -4.83 0.26 -18.86
N ARG A 105 -5.87 0.96 -18.41
CA ARG A 105 -5.71 2.12 -17.53
C ARG A 105 -5.16 1.65 -16.18
N ILE A 106 -4.18 2.38 -15.67
CA ILE A 106 -3.55 2.09 -14.38
C ILE A 106 -3.88 3.22 -13.39
N LEU A 107 -4.29 2.83 -12.20
CA LEU A 107 -4.47 3.70 -11.06
C LEU A 107 -3.60 3.21 -9.91
N GLN A 108 -2.59 3.99 -9.55
CA GLN A 108 -1.81 3.75 -8.34
C GLN A 108 -2.36 4.61 -7.21
N LEU A 109 -2.85 3.95 -6.15
CA LEU A 109 -3.37 4.61 -4.96
C LEU A 109 -2.26 5.35 -4.19
N PRO A 110 -2.60 6.24 -3.23
CA PRO A 110 -1.64 7.14 -2.59
C PRO A 110 -0.37 6.44 -2.08
N GLN A 111 0.77 6.80 -2.65
CA GLN A 111 2.08 6.21 -2.35
C GLN A 111 3.11 7.26 -1.92
N SER A 112 4.03 6.85 -1.06
CA SER A 112 5.34 7.50 -0.93
C SER A 112 6.33 6.86 -1.89
N VAL A 113 7.21 7.69 -2.44
CA VAL A 113 8.17 7.36 -3.48
C VAL A 113 9.56 7.68 -2.98
N TRP A 114 10.48 6.74 -3.14
CA TRP A 114 11.88 6.95 -2.78
C TRP A 114 12.83 6.33 -3.80
N PHE A 115 13.78 7.13 -4.27
CA PHE A 115 14.89 6.68 -5.09
C PHE A 115 16.20 7.21 -4.50
N LYS A 116 17.21 6.34 -4.40
CA LYS A 116 18.54 6.69 -3.92
C LYS A 116 19.30 7.58 -4.91
N SER A 117 19.12 7.39 -6.21
CA SER A 117 19.79 8.17 -7.24
C SER A 117 18.83 8.78 -8.26
N LYS A 118 19.29 9.85 -8.93
CA LYS A 118 18.53 10.52 -10.01
C LYS A 118 18.50 9.66 -11.28
N GLU A 119 19.48 8.78 -11.45
CA GLU A 119 19.59 7.87 -12.58
C GLU A 119 18.54 6.77 -12.48
N ASP A 120 18.32 6.21 -11.27
CA ASP A 120 17.33 5.15 -11.04
C ASP A 120 15.91 5.65 -11.36
N ILE A 121 15.54 6.85 -10.90
CA ILE A 121 14.22 7.41 -11.20
C ILE A 121 14.03 7.75 -12.69
N LYS A 122 15.09 8.17 -13.39
CA LYS A 122 15.03 8.42 -14.84
C LYS A 122 14.82 7.12 -15.62
N GLN A 123 15.52 6.04 -15.23
CA GLN A 123 15.32 4.73 -15.83
C GLN A 123 13.91 4.22 -15.58
N ASP A 124 13.40 4.40 -14.36
CA ASP A 124 12.04 4.02 -14.00
C ASP A 124 11.00 4.80 -14.80
N ALA A 125 11.14 6.12 -14.89
CA ALA A 125 10.27 6.97 -15.69
C ALA A 125 10.26 6.57 -17.18
N ALA A 126 11.38 6.12 -17.73
CA ALA A 126 11.49 5.63 -19.11
C ALA A 126 10.77 4.28 -19.32
N ILE A 127 10.55 3.49 -18.27
CA ILE A 127 9.71 2.28 -18.33
C ILE A 127 8.24 2.69 -18.35
N PHE A 128 7.83 3.60 -17.47
CA PHE A 128 6.46 4.12 -17.44
C PHE A 128 6.06 4.83 -18.73
N SER A 129 7.00 5.49 -19.43
CA SER A 129 6.72 6.15 -20.70
C SER A 129 6.45 5.21 -21.87
N LYS A 130 6.67 3.91 -21.72
CA LYS A 130 6.36 2.90 -22.74
C LYS A 130 4.92 2.36 -22.63
N HIS A 131 4.26 2.59 -21.51
CA HIS A 131 2.87 2.19 -21.31
C HIS A 131 1.95 3.03 -22.21
N ILE A 132 1.01 2.39 -22.90
CA ILE A 132 0.15 3.03 -23.91
C ILE A 132 -1.11 3.57 -23.24
N GLY A 133 -1.68 2.83 -22.28
CA GLY A 133 -2.85 3.27 -21.53
C GLY A 133 -2.57 4.45 -20.60
N ASP A 134 -3.61 5.08 -20.09
CA ASP A 134 -3.42 6.15 -19.10
C ASP A 134 -2.92 5.60 -17.77
N ILE A 135 -1.90 6.24 -17.21
CA ILE A 135 -1.44 5.99 -15.84
C ILE A 135 -1.81 7.20 -14.98
N THR A 136 -2.52 6.96 -13.87
CA THR A 136 -2.70 7.93 -12.80
C THR A 136 -1.97 7.46 -11.56
N ILE A 137 -1.09 8.29 -11.03
CA ILE A 137 -0.35 8.03 -9.79
C ILE A 137 -0.81 9.02 -8.73
N CYS A 138 -1.38 8.49 -7.64
CA CYS A 138 -1.71 9.27 -6.46
C CYS A 138 -0.53 9.25 -5.48
N LEU A 139 -0.13 10.40 -4.97
CA LEU A 139 0.97 10.56 -4.03
C LEU A 139 0.44 11.10 -2.71
N ARG A 140 0.95 10.55 -1.60
CA ARG A 140 0.41 10.84 -0.26
C ARG A 140 1.01 12.05 0.44
N GLU A 141 2.09 12.60 -0.12
CA GLU A 141 2.75 13.80 0.36
C GLU A 141 3.43 14.58 -0.78
N GLN A 142 3.87 15.80 -0.46
CA GLN A 142 4.40 16.76 -1.42
C GLN A 142 5.75 16.35 -2.03
N GLN A 143 6.64 15.73 -1.24
CA GLN A 143 7.97 15.34 -1.69
C GLN A 143 7.90 14.33 -2.84
N SER A 144 7.07 13.29 -2.70
CA SER A 144 6.83 12.29 -3.74
C SER A 144 6.05 12.87 -4.92
N TYR A 145 5.07 13.74 -4.64
CA TYR A 145 4.35 14.43 -5.70
C TYR A 145 5.31 15.22 -6.60
N ASP A 146 6.18 16.04 -6.02
CA ASP A 146 7.15 16.85 -6.76
C ASP A 146 8.17 15.96 -7.48
N LEU A 147 8.62 14.86 -6.83
CA LEU A 147 9.55 13.91 -7.40
C LEU A 147 8.97 13.21 -8.66
N ILE A 148 7.74 12.71 -8.59
CA ILE A 148 7.07 12.08 -9.73
C ILE A 148 6.73 13.12 -10.80
N LYS A 149 6.14 14.26 -10.42
CA LYS A 149 5.75 15.33 -11.37
C LYS A 149 6.93 15.86 -12.18
N SER A 150 8.10 15.96 -11.55
CA SER A 150 9.31 16.44 -12.21
C SER A 150 9.93 15.42 -13.17
N ASN A 151 9.81 14.11 -12.92
CA ASN A 151 10.49 13.06 -13.70
C ASN A 151 9.57 12.27 -14.66
N TYR A 152 8.32 12.02 -14.30
CA TYR A 152 7.39 11.18 -15.06
C TYR A 152 6.47 12.07 -15.89
N LYS A 153 6.76 12.20 -17.19
CA LYS A 153 6.02 13.10 -18.10
C LYS A 153 4.82 12.45 -18.76
N SER A 154 4.77 11.12 -18.81
CA SER A 154 3.72 10.33 -19.45
C SER A 154 2.61 9.91 -18.49
N VAL A 155 2.57 10.43 -17.27
CA VAL A 155 1.62 10.01 -16.23
C VAL A 155 0.84 11.20 -15.68
N ASN A 156 -0.41 10.94 -15.30
CA ASN A 156 -1.20 11.86 -14.50
C ASN A 156 -0.79 11.73 -13.04
N VAL A 157 -0.72 12.86 -12.34
CA VAL A 157 -0.23 12.92 -10.96
C VAL A 157 -1.29 13.60 -10.10
N LEU A 158 -1.68 12.98 -9.00
CA LEU A 158 -2.63 13.53 -8.04
C LEU A 158 -2.01 13.53 -6.63
N LEU A 159 -2.17 14.64 -5.91
CA LEU A 159 -1.83 14.70 -4.50
C LEU A 159 -3.09 14.37 -3.69
N LEU A 160 -3.03 13.31 -2.89
CA LEU A 160 -4.09 12.88 -1.99
C LEU A 160 -3.48 12.62 -0.60
N PRO A 161 -4.26 12.59 0.48
CA PRO A 161 -3.75 12.15 1.78
C PRO A 161 -3.41 10.64 1.75
N ASP A 162 -2.87 10.13 2.86
CA ASP A 162 -2.79 8.68 3.05
C ASP A 162 -4.21 8.09 3.19
N LEU A 163 -4.46 6.98 2.49
CA LEU A 163 -5.75 6.31 2.49
C LEU A 163 -6.14 5.77 3.87
N VAL A 164 -5.17 5.50 4.75
CA VAL A 164 -5.47 5.08 6.13
C VAL A 164 -6.31 6.12 6.89
N LEU A 165 -6.23 7.40 6.51
CA LEU A 165 -7.02 8.46 7.15
C LEU A 165 -8.53 8.34 6.90
N SER A 166 -8.96 7.54 5.92
CA SER A 166 -10.37 7.20 5.72
C SER A 166 -10.83 5.97 6.50
N PHE A 167 -9.98 5.34 7.31
CA PHE A 167 -10.32 4.12 8.04
C PHE A 167 -11.25 4.42 9.23
N ASP A 168 -12.45 3.85 9.25
CA ASP A 168 -13.38 3.98 10.38
C ASP A 168 -13.12 2.87 11.41
N VAL A 169 -12.32 3.18 12.44
CA VAL A 169 -12.02 2.27 13.55
C VAL A 169 -13.31 1.83 14.28
N ASN A 170 -14.28 2.73 14.46
CA ASN A 170 -15.51 2.46 15.20
C ASN A 170 -16.41 1.45 14.46
N LYS A 171 -16.46 1.52 13.12
CA LYS A 171 -17.13 0.51 12.28
C LYS A 171 -16.67 -0.89 12.64
N TYR A 172 -15.35 -1.10 12.78
CA TYR A 172 -14.78 -2.43 13.03
C TYR A 172 -14.87 -2.87 14.48
N ILE A 173 -14.69 -1.96 15.44
CA ILE A 173 -14.95 -2.23 16.86
C ILE A 173 -16.37 -2.78 17.04
N LYS A 174 -17.36 -2.10 16.44
CA LYS A 174 -18.76 -2.51 16.50
C LYS A 174 -19.02 -3.81 15.75
N LYS A 175 -18.50 -3.95 14.53
CA LYS A 175 -18.70 -5.13 13.67
C LYS A 175 -18.23 -6.43 14.34
N TYR A 176 -17.09 -6.38 15.02
CA TYR A 176 -16.47 -7.56 15.65
C TYR A 176 -16.69 -7.63 17.16
N ASN A 177 -17.55 -6.76 17.73
CA ASN A 177 -17.82 -6.68 19.16
C ASN A 177 -16.52 -6.65 20.00
N ILE A 178 -15.57 -5.80 19.61
CA ILE A 178 -14.27 -5.69 20.26
C ILE A 178 -14.44 -4.91 21.56
N HIS A 179 -14.13 -5.55 22.68
CA HIS A 179 -14.08 -4.89 23.98
C HIS A 179 -12.68 -4.30 24.21
N ILE A 180 -12.58 -2.97 24.19
CA ILE A 180 -11.32 -2.28 24.48
C ILE A 180 -11.15 -2.22 26.00
N GLN A 181 -10.11 -2.87 26.49
CA GLN A 181 -9.63 -2.69 27.86
C GLN A 181 -8.51 -1.67 27.85
N GLU A 182 -8.72 -0.53 28.49
CA GLU A 182 -7.66 0.45 28.69
C GLU A 182 -6.62 -0.11 29.65
N LYS A 183 -5.40 -0.32 29.16
CA LYS A 183 -4.23 -0.61 29.98
C LYS A 183 -3.31 0.61 29.97
N LYS A 184 -2.86 1.02 31.16
CA LYS A 184 -1.86 2.07 31.32
C LYS A 184 -0.45 1.47 31.16
N GLU A 185 -0.12 1.04 29.95
CA GLU A 185 1.20 0.54 29.57
C GLU A 185 1.85 1.50 28.56
N THR A 186 3.16 1.71 28.67
CA THR A 186 3.91 2.53 27.71
C THR A 186 4.59 1.62 26.69
N VAL A 187 4.29 1.85 25.41
CA VAL A 187 4.90 1.14 24.28
C VAL A 187 5.71 2.14 23.45
N PHE A 188 6.96 1.78 23.15
CA PHE A 188 7.82 2.52 22.24
C PHE A 188 7.87 1.82 20.89
N ILE A 189 7.22 2.43 19.90
CA ILE A 189 7.17 1.90 18.54
C ILE A 189 8.47 2.26 17.82
N LYS A 190 9.29 1.25 17.53
CA LYS A 190 10.57 1.39 16.83
C LYS A 190 10.65 0.39 15.67
N ARG A 191 10.86 0.94 14.48
CA ARG A 191 11.06 0.13 13.27
C ARG A 191 12.25 -0.81 13.41
N GLN A 192 12.09 -2.04 12.91
CA GLN A 192 13.14 -3.06 12.89
C GLN A 192 13.63 -3.41 11.48
N ASP A 193 13.00 -2.85 10.45
CA ASP A 193 13.32 -3.10 9.04
C ASP A 193 14.32 -2.07 8.46
N ILE A 194 14.48 -2.12 7.13
CA ILE A 194 15.45 -1.28 6.39
C ILE A 194 15.15 0.23 6.48
N GLU A 195 13.94 0.62 6.88
CA GLU A 195 13.56 2.01 7.09
C GLU A 195 13.95 2.52 8.49
N LYS A 196 14.50 1.66 9.35
CA LYS A 196 15.01 2.06 10.66
C LYS A 196 16.10 3.12 10.54
N LYS A 197 15.93 4.22 11.27
CA LYS A 197 16.96 5.26 11.45
C LYS A 197 17.67 5.04 12.79
N ASP A 198 19.00 5.02 12.78
CA ASP A 198 19.80 5.00 13.99
C ASP A 198 19.92 6.42 14.56
N ASN A 199 18.94 6.83 15.36
CA ASN A 199 19.06 8.01 16.19
C ASN A 199 19.73 7.62 17.51
N ASN A 200 20.89 8.21 17.79
CA ASN A 200 21.69 8.02 19.02
C ASN A 200 21.04 8.64 20.29
N SER A 201 19.77 9.01 20.25
CA SER A 201 19.04 9.47 21.43
C SER A 201 18.65 8.26 22.29
N SER A 202 19.52 7.91 23.23
CA SER A 202 19.23 6.94 24.28
C SER A 202 18.16 7.51 25.22
N LEU A 203 16.90 7.27 24.91
CA LEU A 203 15.80 7.45 25.85
C LEU A 203 15.86 6.29 26.85
N TYR A 204 16.45 6.53 28.01
CA TYR A 204 16.41 5.60 29.14
C TYR A 204 15.04 5.68 29.80
N MET A 205 14.07 4.96 29.25
CA MET A 205 12.79 4.71 29.92
C MET A 205 12.83 3.33 30.58
N THR A 206 12.53 3.26 31.87
CA THR A 206 12.30 2.00 32.58
C THR A 206 10.87 1.53 32.35
N ASN A 207 10.64 0.22 32.27
CA ASN A 207 9.33 -0.41 32.07
C ASN A 207 8.59 -0.07 30.75
N VAL A 208 9.31 -0.04 29.63
CA VAL A 208 8.72 0.22 28.30
C VAL A 208 8.89 -1.00 27.39
N GLU A 209 7.80 -1.44 26.75
CA GLU A 209 7.87 -2.42 25.66
C GLU A 209 8.39 -1.74 24.39
N ILE A 210 9.51 -2.21 23.85
CA ILE A 210 10.05 -1.74 22.56
C ILE A 210 9.68 -2.77 21.50
N ALA A 211 8.88 -2.35 20.53
CA ALA A 211 8.32 -3.22 19.52
C ALA A 211 8.09 -2.45 18.22
N ASP A 212 7.92 -3.17 17.10
CA ASP A 212 7.53 -2.56 15.82
C ASP A 212 6.01 -2.64 15.68
N TRP A 213 5.52 -3.88 15.54
CA TRP A 213 4.10 -4.23 15.61
C TRP A 213 3.87 -5.27 16.71
N PRO A 214 3.69 -4.88 17.99
CA PRO A 214 3.60 -5.82 19.12
C PRO A 214 2.56 -6.93 18.93
N CYS A 215 1.44 -6.60 18.28
CA CYS A 215 0.36 -7.54 17.97
C CYS A 215 0.73 -8.59 16.91
N MET A 216 1.66 -8.28 15.99
CA MET A 216 2.10 -9.18 14.91
C MET A 216 3.40 -9.92 15.26
N GLN A 217 4.17 -9.42 16.22
CA GLN A 217 5.43 -10.03 16.64
C GLN A 217 5.22 -11.27 17.53
N LYS A 218 4.05 -11.40 18.18
CA LYS A 218 3.70 -12.59 18.96
C LYS A 218 3.31 -13.74 18.03
N LYS A 219 4.30 -14.55 17.63
CA LYS A 219 4.07 -15.77 16.85
C LYS A 219 3.13 -16.72 17.60
N THR A 220 2.05 -17.12 16.94
CA THR A 220 1.15 -18.14 17.46
C THR A 220 1.78 -19.53 17.29
N VAL A 221 1.38 -20.51 18.11
CA VAL A 221 1.87 -21.89 17.97
C VAL A 221 1.65 -22.44 16.55
N PRO A 222 0.50 -22.21 15.89
CA PRO A 222 0.30 -22.64 14.50
C PRO A 222 1.29 -22.04 13.49
N THR A 223 1.64 -20.76 13.62
CA THR A 223 2.62 -20.13 12.70
C THR A 223 4.01 -20.73 12.86
N ARG A 224 4.41 -21.09 14.08
CA ARG A 224 5.68 -21.79 14.33
C ARG A 224 5.71 -23.18 13.68
N VAL A 225 4.61 -23.92 13.76
CA VAL A 225 4.49 -25.26 13.15
C VAL A 225 4.58 -25.17 11.62
N ILE A 226 3.89 -24.21 11.00
CA ILE A 226 3.94 -23.98 9.55
C ILE A 226 5.37 -23.62 9.10
N GLU A 227 6.08 -22.74 9.84
CA GLU A 227 7.48 -22.41 9.53
C GLU A 227 8.41 -23.63 9.58
N ILE A 228 8.22 -24.51 10.57
CA ILE A 228 8.97 -25.76 10.69
C ILE A 228 8.69 -26.65 9.46
N ILE A 229 7.42 -26.80 9.09
CA ILE A 229 7.02 -27.60 7.91
C ILE A 229 7.62 -27.02 6.63
N ILE A 230 7.55 -25.71 6.42
CA ILE A 230 8.14 -25.05 5.24
C ILE A 230 9.65 -25.28 5.18
N ARG A 231 10.36 -25.19 6.32
CA ARG A 231 11.81 -25.46 6.39
C ARG A 231 12.16 -26.90 6.09
N ILE A 232 11.33 -27.86 6.50
CA ILE A 232 11.52 -29.28 6.21
C ILE A 232 11.25 -29.57 4.72
N ILE A 233 10.26 -28.91 4.11
CA ILE A 233 9.93 -29.10 2.68
C ILE A 233 10.99 -28.48 1.74
N HIS A 234 11.76 -27.50 2.20
CA HIS A 234 12.82 -26.84 1.43
C HIS A 234 14.24 -27.36 1.75
N LEU A 235 14.36 -28.47 2.48
CA LEU A 235 15.59 -29.27 2.67
C LEU A 235 15.53 -30.52 1.79
#